data_AF-A0A7X7UM37-F1
#
_entry.id   AF-A0A7X7UM37-F1
#
_cell.length_a   1.000
_cell.length_b   1.000
_cell.length_c   1.000
_cell.angle_alpha   90.00
_cell.angle_beta   90.00
_cell.angle_gamma   90.00
#
_symmetry.space_group_name_H-M   'P 1'
#
loop_
_entity.id
_entity.type
_entity.pdbx_description
1 polymer ?
#
loop_
_entity_poly.entity_id
_entity_poly.type
_entity_poly.pdbx_seq_one_letter_code
_entity_poly.pdbx_strand_id
1 'polypeptide(L)'
;MVMFAQNVQFISPLTRPLRLSGTFGELRPDHFHAGIDIKTNQEEGWPVIAIADGYVSRIAISPTGYGKALYIDHPGGYTSVYAHLQRMNGQ
;
A
#
# COMPACT_ATOMS: atom_id res chain seq x y z
N MET A 1 -13.02 9.44 29.47
CA MET A 1 -13.13 8.98 28.07
C MET A 1 -12.20 7.78 27.91
N VAL A 2 -12.75 6.57 27.92
CA VAL A 2 -11.96 5.36 27.71
C VAL A 2 -11.93 5.10 26.21
N MET A 3 -10.78 5.34 25.58
CA MET A 3 -10.57 4.98 24.18
C MET A 3 -10.29 3.48 24.14
N PHE A 4 -11.24 2.69 23.67
CA PHE A 4 -10.95 1.30 23.31
C PHE A 4 -10.09 1.29 22.05
N ALA A 5 -9.05 0.46 22.02
CA ALA A 5 -8.31 0.21 20.79
C ALA A 5 -9.27 -0.37 19.75
N GLN A 6 -9.40 0.29 18.59
CA GLN A 6 -10.17 -0.26 17.48
C GLN A 6 -9.36 -1.39 16.85
N ASN A 7 -9.89 -2.60 16.88
CA ASN A 7 -9.23 -3.75 16.26
C ASN A 7 -9.46 -3.69 14.75
N VAL A 8 -8.44 -3.27 14.00
CA VAL A 8 -8.48 -3.24 12.53
C VAL A 8 -8.04 -4.59 12.00
N GLN A 9 -8.91 -5.26 11.23
CA GLN A 9 -8.54 -6.48 10.54
C GLN A 9 -7.84 -6.14 9.22
N PHE A 10 -6.59 -6.59 9.07
CA PHE A 10 -5.86 -6.46 7.83
C PHE A 10 -5.98 -7.71 6.95
N ILE A 11 -6.11 -7.50 5.64
CA ILE A 11 -6.13 -8.55 4.62
C ILE A 11 -4.94 -8.40 3.65
N SER A 12 -4.74 -9.42 2.82
CA SER A 12 -3.78 -9.34 1.71
C SER A 12 -4.22 -8.26 0.70
N PRO A 13 -3.31 -7.38 0.23
CA PRO A 13 -3.63 -6.38 -0.79
C PRO A 13 -3.81 -6.99 -2.19
N LEU A 14 -3.51 -8.28 -2.37
CA LEU A 14 -3.71 -9.04 -3.60
C LEU A 14 -4.52 -10.30 -3.31
N THR A 15 -5.35 -10.70 -4.27
CA THR A 15 -6.08 -11.98 -4.26
C THR A 15 -5.22 -13.19 -4.66
N ARG A 16 -3.94 -12.94 -4.99
CA ARG A 16 -2.96 -13.94 -5.43
C ARG A 16 -1.88 -14.14 -4.36
N PRO A 17 -1.15 -15.28 -4.36
CA PRO A 17 -0.04 -15.50 -3.43
C PRO A 17 1.01 -14.39 -3.52
N LEU A 18 1.40 -13.85 -2.36
CA LEU A 18 2.41 -12.80 -2.29
C LEU A 18 3.80 -13.39 -2.51
N ARG A 19 4.53 -12.83 -3.47
CA ARG A 19 5.95 -13.12 -3.69
C ARG A 19 6.73 -11.82 -3.59
N LEU A 20 7.64 -11.75 -2.63
CA LEU A 20 8.37 -10.50 -2.39
C LEU A 20 9.56 -10.34 -3.34
N SER A 21 9.79 -9.11 -3.78
CA SER A 21 11.03 -8.64 -4.43
C SER A 21 11.84 -7.69 -3.57
N GLY A 22 11.25 -7.16 -2.49
CA GLY A 22 11.91 -6.27 -1.55
C GLY A 22 11.19 -6.26 -0.21
N THR A 23 11.94 -6.02 0.86
CA THR A 23 11.43 -6.10 2.25
C THR A 23 11.50 -4.75 2.96
N PHE A 24 10.75 -4.61 4.05
CA PHE A 24 10.81 -3.43 4.90
C PHE A 24 12.18 -3.28 5.56
N GLY A 25 12.72 -2.06 5.54
CA GLY A 25 14.03 -1.74 6.11
C GLY A 25 15.22 -2.22 5.27
N GLU A 26 14.99 -2.73 4.07
CA GLU A 26 16.07 -3.08 3.14
C GLU A 26 16.89 -1.83 2.77
N LEU A 27 18.21 -1.90 2.90
CA LEU A 27 19.11 -0.79 2.54
C LEU A 27 19.22 -0.68 1.02
N ARG A 28 18.87 0.49 0.50
CA ARG A 28 19.05 0.89 -0.91
C ARG A 28 20.13 1.97 -1.00
N PRO A 29 20.69 2.25 -2.20
CA PRO A 29 21.81 3.19 -2.34
C PRO A 29 21.56 4.57 -1.71
N ASP A 30 20.31 5.01 -1.66
CA ASP A 30 19.91 6.36 -1.26
C ASP A 30 18.95 6.41 -0.06
N HIS A 31 18.42 5.28 0.43
CA HIS A 31 17.47 5.25 1.57
C HIS A 31 17.23 3.83 2.12
N PHE A 32 16.52 3.74 3.25
CA PHE A 32 15.88 2.51 3.71
C PHE A 32 14.51 2.33 3.07
N HIS A 33 14.22 1.12 2.59
CA HIS A 33 12.95 0.81 1.96
C HIS A 33 11.80 0.83 2.98
N ALA A 34 10.86 1.75 2.82
CA ALA A 34 9.75 1.98 3.76
C ALA A 34 8.53 1.06 3.57
N GLY A 35 8.66 -0.02 2.79
CA GLY A 35 7.55 -0.91 2.46
C GLY A 35 8.01 -2.31 2.06
N ILE A 36 7.10 -3.06 1.46
CA ILE A 36 7.40 -4.35 0.81
C ILE A 36 7.08 -4.22 -0.68
N ASP A 37 7.91 -4.83 -1.52
CA ASP A 37 7.63 -4.91 -2.96
C ASP A 37 7.09 -6.29 -3.29
N ILE A 38 5.93 -6.33 -3.95
CA ILE A 38 5.26 -7.56 -4.34
C ILE A 38 5.40 -7.76 -5.84
N LYS A 39 5.95 -8.92 -6.24
CA LYS A 39 6.12 -9.31 -7.64
C LYS A 39 4.77 -9.56 -8.30
N THR A 40 4.64 -9.07 -9.53
CA THR A 40 3.49 -9.27 -10.41
C THR A 40 3.78 -10.25 -11.56
N ASN A 41 4.83 -11.07 -11.43
CA ASN A 41 5.27 -12.01 -12.48
C ASN A 41 5.44 -11.37 -13.87
N GLN A 42 6.01 -10.15 -13.92
CA GLN A 42 6.23 -9.38 -15.16
C GLN A 42 4.93 -8.92 -15.86
N GLU A 43 3.80 -8.95 -15.15
CA GLU A 43 2.53 -8.40 -15.63
C GLU A 43 2.23 -7.04 -14.96
N GLU A 44 1.47 -6.19 -15.62
CA GLU A 44 0.93 -4.94 -15.04
C GLU A 44 -0.58 -5.03 -14.84
N GLY A 45 -1.13 -4.11 -14.04
CA GLY A 45 -2.58 -3.94 -13.92
C GLY A 45 -3.28 -4.98 -13.05
N TRP A 46 -2.53 -5.71 -12.21
CA TRP A 46 -3.12 -6.56 -11.19
C TRP A 46 -4.01 -5.72 -10.25
N PRO A 47 -5.23 -6.21 -9.91
CA PRO A 47 -6.08 -5.53 -8.94
C PRO A 47 -5.39 -5.46 -7.58
N VAL A 48 -5.26 -4.25 -7.06
CA VAL A 48 -4.80 -3.97 -5.70
C VAL A 48 -6.02 -3.57 -4.88
N ILE A 49 -6.23 -4.24 -3.75
CA ILE A 49 -7.34 -3.98 -2.84
C ILE A 49 -6.85 -3.33 -1.55
N ALA A 50 -7.71 -2.51 -0.95
CA ALA A 50 -7.44 -1.94 0.37
C ALA A 50 -7.26 -3.07 1.40
N ILE A 51 -6.27 -2.93 2.30
CA ILE A 51 -5.95 -3.95 3.30
C ILE A 51 -6.92 -3.90 4.47
N ALA A 52 -7.67 -2.82 4.62
CA ALA A 52 -8.69 -2.63 5.65
C ALA A 52 -9.63 -1.49 5.24
N ASP A 53 -10.77 -1.38 5.93
CA ASP A 53 -11.70 -0.25 5.78
C ASP A 53 -11.02 1.08 6.13
N GLY A 54 -11.41 2.14 5.44
CA GLY A 54 -10.84 3.46 5.62
C GLY A 54 -11.34 4.45 4.59
N TYR A 55 -10.65 5.60 4.50
CA TYR A 55 -10.90 6.59 3.46
C TYR A 55 -9.61 6.97 2.76
N VAL A 56 -9.71 7.35 1.48
CA VAL A 56 -8.58 7.88 0.73
C VAL A 56 -8.20 9.23 1.31
N SER A 57 -7.08 9.29 2.01
CA SER A 57 -6.58 10.50 2.67
C SER A 57 -5.70 11.33 1.75
N ARG A 58 -5.05 10.69 0.78
CA ARG A 58 -4.21 11.36 -0.21
C ARG A 58 -4.07 10.57 -1.50
N ILE A 59 -4.11 11.29 -2.62
CA ILE A 59 -3.67 10.82 -3.93
C ILE A 59 -2.38 11.57 -4.26
N ALA A 60 -1.32 10.84 -4.63
CA ALA A 60 -0.06 11.41 -5.07
C ALA A 60 0.29 10.89 -6.47
N ILE A 61 0.67 11.78 -7.37
CA ILE A 61 1.08 11.43 -8.74
C ILE A 61 2.39 12.17 -9.03
N SER A 62 3.43 11.40 -9.32
CA SER A 62 4.76 11.91 -9.65
C SER A 62 5.39 11.08 -10.77
N PRO A 63 6.22 11.65 -11.65
CA PRO A 63 7.04 10.86 -12.58
C PRO A 63 8.19 10.11 -11.89
N THR A 64 8.50 10.43 -10.63
CA THR A 64 9.57 9.83 -9.82
C THR A 64 9.07 9.35 -8.47
N GLY A 65 9.87 8.57 -7.74
CA GLY A 65 9.49 8.01 -6.44
C GLY A 65 8.36 7.00 -6.59
N TYR A 66 7.32 7.09 -5.76
CA TYR A 66 6.19 6.14 -5.75
C TYR A 66 5.30 6.15 -7.00
N GLY A 67 5.48 7.07 -7.94
CA GLY A 67 4.64 7.13 -9.13
C GLY A 67 3.21 7.56 -8.80
N LYS A 68 2.22 6.79 -9.25
CA LYS A 68 0.83 6.92 -8.80
C LYS A 68 0.67 6.17 -7.48
N ALA A 69 0.40 6.90 -6.42
CA ALA A 69 0.25 6.36 -5.09
C ALA A 69 -1.06 6.78 -4.43
N LEU A 70 -1.66 5.83 -3.71
CA LEU A 70 -2.89 6.02 -2.94
C LEU A 70 -2.59 5.80 -1.46
N TYR A 71 -2.99 6.76 -0.63
CA TYR A 71 -2.92 6.67 0.83
C TYR A 71 -4.32 6.46 1.36
N ILE A 72 -4.48 5.45 2.22
CA ILE A 72 -5.74 5.17 2.90
C ILE A 72 -5.50 5.25 4.40
N ASP A 73 -6.24 6.14 5.06
CA ASP A 73 -6.25 6.21 6.52
C ASP A 73 -7.30 5.26 7.05
N HIS A 74 -6.89 4.44 8.01
CA HIS A 74 -7.71 3.43 8.67
C HIS A 74 -7.99 3.84 10.12
N PRO A 75 -9.01 3.27 10.76
CA PRO A 75 -9.20 3.47 12.19
C PRO A 75 -7.97 3.04 13.01
N GLY A 76 -7.84 3.54 14.24
CA GLY A 76 -6.67 3.21 15.08
C GLY A 76 -5.37 3.93 14.70
N GLY A 77 -5.40 4.86 13.74
CA GLY A 77 -4.25 5.70 13.38
C GLY A 77 -3.27 5.04 12.40
N TYR A 78 -3.71 3.98 11.71
CA TYR A 78 -2.91 3.34 10.67
C TYR A 78 -3.13 4.02 9.32
N THR A 79 -2.08 4.08 8.50
CA THR A 79 -2.17 4.50 7.10
C THR A 79 -1.51 3.42 6.25
N SER A 80 -2.19 2.98 5.20
CA SER A 80 -1.59 2.16 4.14
C SER A 80 -1.26 3.01 2.92
N VAL A 81 -0.20 2.63 2.22
CA VAL A 81 0.26 3.31 1.00
C VAL A 81 0.42 2.28 -0.11
N TYR A 82 -0.25 2.52 -1.23
CA TYR A 82 -0.17 1.69 -2.43
C TYR A 82 0.56 2.46 -3.51
N ALA A 83 1.80 2.09 -3.80
CA ALA A 83 2.67 2.76 -4.76
C ALA A 83 2.71 2.03 -6.11
N HIS A 84 3.27 2.70 -7.12
CA HIS A 84 3.53 2.16 -8.46
C HIS A 84 2.27 1.61 -9.17
N LEU A 85 1.11 2.20 -8.87
CA LEU A 85 -0.15 1.78 -9.49
C LEU A 85 -0.20 2.15 -10.98
N GLN A 86 -0.73 1.26 -11.81
CA GLN A 86 -0.97 1.57 -13.22
C GLN A 86 -2.06 2.65 -13.37
N ARG A 87 -3.15 2.52 -12.60
CA ARG A 87 -4.30 3.44 -12.59
C ARG A 87 -5.03 3.38 -11.25
N MET A 88 -5.84 4.41 -10.96
CA MET A 88 -6.77 4.45 -9.84
C MET A 88 -8.18 4.26 -10.39
N ASN A 89 -8.99 3.46 -9.70
CA ASN A 89 -10.39 3.27 -10.04
C ASN A 89 -11.24 3.87 -8.92
N GLY A 90 -12.08 4.86 -9.25
CA GLY A 90 -13.20 5.26 -8.41
C GLY A 90 -14.43 4.52 -8.91
N GLN A 91 -15.03 3.69 -8.06
CA GLN A 91 -16.38 3.18 -8.29
C GLN A 91 -17.37 4.04 -7.52
#